data_AF-A0A1Z4JJA7-F1
#
_entry.id   AF-A0A1Z4JJA7-F1
#
_cell.length_a   1.000
_cell.length_b   1.000
_cell.length_c   1.000
_cell.angle_alpha   90.00
_cell.angle_beta   90.00
_cell.angle_gamma   90.00
#
_symmetry.space_group_name_H-M   'P 1'
#
loop_
_entity.id
_entity.type
_entity.pdbx_description
1 polymer ?
#
loop_
_entity_poly.entity_id
_entity_poly.type
_entity_poly.pdbx_seq_one_letter_code
_entity_poly.pdbx_strand_id
1 'polypeptide(L)'
;MHALALSRISSDHSAKLLTVPEFESVNFGQVSLNPEQTSMLSFMNRQMIELCRALPEPLRGSALLTIQRHYTGFQLSNLVNFFTKFYTPSWSIIYWMQQNQPTLQQDELKAALSAQAMAYFLHMLDDHISDGQLAPSHLLLQLRTQAWMKFNQETLSLAQCLPEGETIVNSLLARYFSGVHCPTPVVGLDAYCELFRKQLSTTLISPMLTAHRTGSDAIAVQTAYEAFCIAWRLLDDLRDCSSDAFAGELSAVYHLLSPEYQLVWLGCGGKNHQSPEWRILQQHLEETKLLSTLVSYILLWLREAQQAAESISLKTYASELRQLACPLEELSTI
;
A
#
# COMPACT_ATOMS: atom_id res chain seq x y z
N MET A 1 11.38 5.44 -20.93
CA MET A 1 12.54 4.53 -20.78
C MET A 1 12.15 3.09 -20.40
N HIS A 2 10.86 2.74 -20.26
CA HIS A 2 10.40 1.39 -19.86
C HIS A 2 10.17 0.40 -21.02
N ALA A 3 10.09 0.85 -22.27
CA ALA A 3 9.71 -0.02 -23.40
C ALA A 3 10.81 -0.95 -23.95
N LEU A 4 12.06 -0.83 -23.49
CA LEU A 4 13.21 -1.58 -24.05
C LEU A 4 13.75 -2.72 -23.16
N ALA A 5 13.25 -2.88 -21.93
CA ALA A 5 13.75 -3.88 -20.99
C ALA A 5 13.10 -5.28 -21.12
N LEU A 6 12.02 -5.42 -21.90
CA LEU A 6 11.21 -6.66 -21.96
C LEU A 6 11.61 -7.64 -23.08
N SER A 7 12.66 -7.37 -23.86
CA SER A 7 12.99 -8.17 -25.06
C SER A 7 13.93 -9.36 -24.85
N ARG A 8 14.25 -9.76 -23.62
CA ARG A 8 15.12 -10.93 -23.36
C ARG A 8 14.67 -11.74 -22.15
N ILE A 9 13.63 -12.55 -22.34
CA ILE A 9 13.42 -13.74 -21.51
C ILE A 9 13.50 -14.93 -22.47
N SER A 10 14.67 -15.57 -22.44
CA SER A 10 15.00 -16.78 -23.20
C SER A 10 14.20 -17.96 -22.64
N SER A 11 13.54 -18.69 -23.55
CA SER A 11 12.86 -19.94 -23.29
C SER A 11 13.88 -21.05 -23.01
N ASP A 12 14.03 -21.46 -21.75
CA ASP A 12 14.19 -22.88 -21.39
C ASP A 12 14.16 -23.04 -19.88
N HIS A 13 13.03 -23.50 -19.34
CA HIS A 13 12.87 -24.37 -18.16
C HIS A 13 11.37 -24.70 -18.07
N SER A 14 11.06 -25.96 -17.73
CA SER A 14 9.68 -26.44 -17.57
C SER A 14 9.07 -25.86 -16.30
N ALA A 15 8.78 -24.57 -16.35
CA ALA A 15 8.10 -23.83 -15.32
C ALA A 15 6.77 -24.47 -15.03
N LYS A 16 6.60 -24.91 -13.78
CA LYS A 16 5.29 -25.28 -13.24
C LYS A 16 4.37 -24.08 -13.48
N LEU A 17 3.45 -24.24 -14.42
CA LEU A 17 2.36 -23.30 -14.65
C LEU A 17 1.52 -23.27 -13.38
N LEU A 18 1.55 -22.14 -12.67
CA LEU A 18 0.67 -21.92 -11.53
C LEU A 18 -0.73 -21.59 -12.04
N THR A 19 -1.71 -22.16 -11.37
CA THR A 19 -3.14 -21.89 -11.58
C THR A 19 -3.54 -20.59 -10.88
N VAL A 20 -4.69 -20.02 -11.27
CA VAL A 20 -5.20 -18.80 -10.60
C VAL A 20 -5.31 -18.98 -9.07
N PRO A 21 -5.88 -20.06 -8.52
CA PRO A 21 -5.95 -20.26 -7.06
C PRO A 21 -4.59 -20.36 -6.38
N GLU A 22 -3.56 -20.87 -7.07
CA GLU A 22 -2.20 -20.89 -6.52
C GLU A 22 -1.65 -19.45 -6.42
N PHE A 23 -1.89 -18.58 -7.41
CA PHE A 23 -1.52 -17.17 -7.34
C PHE A 23 -2.28 -16.41 -6.24
N GLU A 24 -3.54 -16.73 -5.99
CA GLU A 24 -4.33 -16.09 -4.92
C GLU A 24 -3.76 -16.36 -3.51
N SER A 25 -2.97 -17.42 -3.36
CA SER A 25 -2.28 -17.77 -2.11
C SER A 25 -0.89 -17.15 -1.95
N VAL A 26 -0.35 -16.53 -3.00
CA VAL A 26 0.99 -15.94 -3.01
C VAL A 26 1.05 -14.76 -2.04
N ASN A 27 2.18 -14.62 -1.34
CA ASN A 27 2.42 -13.51 -0.42
C ASN A 27 3.88 -13.08 -0.50
N PHE A 28 4.16 -11.84 -0.11
CA PHE A 28 5.53 -11.45 0.22
C PHE A 28 6.10 -12.28 1.37
N GLY A 29 7.42 -12.31 1.46
CA GLY A 29 8.13 -12.83 2.61
C GLY A 29 7.88 -12.02 3.89
N GLN A 30 8.37 -12.53 5.01
CA GLN A 30 8.23 -11.89 6.30
C GLN A 30 9.51 -11.19 6.74
N VAL A 31 9.36 -10.01 7.32
CA VAL A 31 10.46 -9.27 7.95
C VAL A 31 10.40 -9.50 9.46
N SER A 32 11.48 -10.02 10.03
CA SER A 32 11.59 -10.20 11.48
C SER A 32 11.83 -8.86 12.17
N LEU A 33 10.91 -8.45 13.04
CA LEU A 33 11.03 -7.19 13.78
C LEU A 33 11.98 -7.32 14.96
N ASN A 34 12.86 -6.34 15.12
CA ASN A 34 13.63 -6.18 16.36
C ASN A 34 12.75 -5.59 17.50
N PRO A 35 13.23 -5.54 18.76
CA PRO A 35 12.45 -5.01 19.88
C PRO A 35 12.02 -3.54 19.71
N GLU A 36 12.84 -2.71 19.08
CA GLU A 36 12.55 -1.29 18.85
C GLU A 36 11.44 -1.12 17.80
N GLN A 37 11.54 -1.82 16.68
CA GLN A 37 10.52 -1.87 15.64
C GLN A 37 9.19 -2.41 16.19
N THR A 38 9.23 -3.43 17.05
CA THR A 38 8.04 -3.95 17.74
C THR A 38 7.39 -2.89 18.65
N SER A 39 8.21 -2.11 19.36
CA SER A 39 7.74 -0.99 20.20
C SER A 39 7.12 0.13 19.37
N MET A 40 7.70 0.45 18.21
CA MET A 40 7.15 1.43 17.26
C MET A 40 5.81 0.98 16.68
N LEU A 41 5.72 -0.27 16.24
CA LEU A 41 4.48 -0.84 15.73
C LEU A 41 3.38 -0.82 16.81
N SER A 42 3.75 -1.16 18.05
CA SER A 42 2.85 -1.07 19.20
C SER A 42 2.40 0.37 19.46
N PHE A 43 3.28 1.36 19.27
CA PHE A 43 2.93 2.77 19.37
C PHE A 43 1.94 3.20 18.28
N MET A 44 2.14 2.78 17.03
CA MET A 44 1.20 3.04 15.93
C MET A 44 -0.17 2.43 16.24
N ASN A 45 -0.23 1.18 16.71
CA ASN A 45 -1.51 0.53 17.07
C ASN A 45 -2.27 1.30 18.16
N ARG A 46 -1.55 1.86 19.15
CA ARG A 46 -2.17 2.71 20.18
C ARG A 46 -2.84 3.96 19.61
N GLN A 47 -2.39 4.47 18.45
CA GLN A 47 -3.03 5.64 17.84
C GLN A 47 -4.47 5.38 17.41
N MET A 48 -4.84 4.13 17.11
CA MET A 48 -6.23 3.78 16.81
C MET A 48 -7.13 3.92 18.05
N ILE A 49 -6.59 3.57 19.22
CA ILE A 49 -7.29 3.73 20.50
C ILE A 49 -7.41 5.22 20.84
N GLU A 50 -6.33 5.99 20.67
CA GLU A 50 -6.33 7.43 20.90
C GLU A 50 -7.28 8.18 19.96
N LEU A 51 -7.37 7.77 18.69
CA LEU A 51 -8.36 8.28 17.75
C LEU A 51 -9.79 8.06 18.25
N CYS A 52 -10.10 6.86 18.73
CA CYS A 52 -11.42 6.57 19.29
C CYS A 52 -11.71 7.40 20.55
N ARG A 53 -10.70 7.62 21.40
CA ARG A 53 -10.82 8.43 22.62
C ARG A 53 -11.05 9.91 22.34
N ALA A 54 -10.49 10.42 21.25
CA ALA A 54 -10.64 11.81 20.82
C ALA A 54 -12.07 12.15 20.36
N LEU A 55 -12.89 11.14 20.03
CA LEU A 55 -14.30 11.34 19.67
C LEU A 55 -15.16 11.78 20.88
N PRO A 56 -16.30 12.44 20.63
CA PRO A 56 -17.33 12.66 21.63
C PRO A 56 -17.73 11.35 22.33
N GLU A 57 -17.98 11.41 23.64
CA GLU A 57 -18.23 10.24 24.50
C GLU A 57 -19.27 9.25 23.92
N PRO A 58 -20.43 9.70 23.37
CA PRO A 58 -21.41 8.80 22.79
C PRO A 58 -20.93 8.01 21.57
N LEU A 59 -19.89 8.48 20.88
CA LEU A 59 -19.39 7.87 19.63
C LEU A 59 -18.21 6.92 19.86
N ARG A 60 -17.54 6.98 21.02
CA ARG A 60 -16.27 6.25 21.26
C ARG A 60 -16.43 4.74 21.13
N GLY A 61 -17.46 4.17 21.79
CA GLY A 61 -17.74 2.74 21.75
C GLY A 61 -18.14 2.26 20.36
N SER A 62 -19.00 3.02 19.67
CA SER A 62 -19.41 2.68 18.31
C SER A 62 -18.25 2.77 17.31
N ALA A 63 -17.38 3.77 17.42
CA ALA A 63 -16.20 3.88 16.58
C ALA A 63 -15.25 2.70 16.77
N LEU A 64 -15.01 2.29 18.02
CA LEU A 64 -14.22 1.12 18.35
C LEU A 64 -14.77 -0.15 17.68
N LEU A 65 -16.08 -0.38 17.82
CA LEU A 65 -16.76 -1.52 17.23
C LEU A 65 -16.76 -1.47 15.70
N THR A 66 -16.90 -0.29 15.09
CA THR A 66 -16.80 -0.11 13.64
C THR A 66 -15.40 -0.45 13.13
N ILE A 67 -14.35 0.08 13.77
CA ILE A 67 -12.97 -0.24 13.39
C ILE A 67 -12.73 -1.75 13.54
N GLN A 68 -13.18 -2.31 14.66
CA GLN A 68 -13.03 -3.72 14.94
C GLN A 68 -13.72 -4.60 13.89
N ARG A 69 -14.99 -4.32 13.60
CA ARG A 69 -15.83 -5.09 12.66
C ARG A 69 -15.24 -5.11 11.25
N HIS A 70 -14.77 -3.96 10.77
CA HIS A 70 -14.40 -3.80 9.37
C HIS A 70 -12.91 -4.00 9.09
N TYR A 71 -12.04 -3.75 10.07
CA TYR A 71 -10.59 -3.73 9.82
C TYR A 71 -9.81 -4.77 10.61
N THR A 72 -10.30 -5.26 11.76
CA THR A 72 -9.51 -6.16 12.60
C THR A 72 -10.18 -7.49 12.93
N GLY A 73 -11.46 -7.66 12.59
CA GLY A 73 -12.27 -8.80 13.00
C GLY A 73 -12.74 -8.72 14.46
N PHE A 74 -13.61 -9.64 14.88
CA PHE A 74 -14.38 -9.56 16.14
C PHE A 74 -13.58 -9.78 17.44
N GLN A 75 -12.26 -9.97 17.41
CA GLN A 75 -11.44 -10.09 18.63
C GLN A 75 -10.85 -8.73 19.03
N LEU A 76 -11.07 -8.31 20.28
CA LEU A 76 -10.64 -6.99 20.77
C LEU A 76 -9.11 -6.82 20.75
N SER A 77 -8.38 -7.94 20.91
CA SER A 77 -6.92 -8.01 20.75
C SER A 77 -6.44 -7.60 19.36
N ASN A 78 -7.30 -7.60 18.35
CA ASN A 78 -6.86 -7.30 16.99
C ASN A 78 -6.74 -5.78 16.75
N LEU A 79 -7.37 -4.96 17.58
CA LEU A 79 -7.18 -3.50 17.53
C LEU A 79 -5.77 -3.10 17.96
N VAL A 80 -5.17 -3.81 18.92
CA VAL A 80 -3.76 -3.59 19.30
C VAL A 80 -2.77 -4.13 18.27
N ASN A 81 -3.28 -4.76 17.21
CA ASN A 81 -2.50 -5.33 16.10
C ASN A 81 -2.95 -4.77 14.74
N PHE A 82 -3.63 -3.62 14.69
CA PHE A 82 -4.17 -3.05 13.45
C PHE A 82 -3.11 -2.94 12.33
N PHE A 83 -1.94 -2.42 12.66
CA PHE A 83 -0.85 -2.20 11.71
C PHE A 83 0.00 -3.44 11.45
N THR A 84 -0.23 -4.58 12.11
CA THR A 84 0.48 -5.85 11.77
C THR A 84 0.06 -6.40 10.42
N LYS A 85 -1.01 -5.85 9.82
CA LYS A 85 -1.48 -6.18 8.47
C LYS A 85 -0.71 -5.46 7.37
N PHE A 86 0.06 -4.44 7.72
CA PHE A 86 0.84 -3.64 6.78
C PHE A 86 2.26 -4.20 6.75
N TYR A 87 2.82 -4.39 5.55
CA TYR A 87 4.18 -4.87 5.43
C TYR A 87 5.18 -3.88 6.05
N THR A 88 6.18 -4.40 6.76
CA THR A 88 7.16 -3.61 7.52
C THR A 88 7.75 -2.42 6.75
N PRO A 89 8.16 -2.55 5.46
CA PRO A 89 8.74 -1.43 4.72
C PRO A 89 7.84 -0.20 4.54
N SER A 90 6.53 -0.36 4.74
CA SER A 90 5.57 0.73 4.71
C SER A 90 5.78 1.73 5.86
N TRP A 91 6.31 1.33 7.00
CA TRP A 91 6.51 2.25 8.14
C TRP A 91 7.95 2.24 8.68
N SER A 92 8.71 1.18 8.42
CA SER A 92 10.09 1.06 8.91
C SER A 92 11.05 2.03 8.22
N ILE A 93 10.72 2.60 7.06
CA ILE A 93 11.59 3.59 6.39
C ILE A 93 11.87 4.80 7.29
N ILE A 94 10.87 5.26 8.07
CA ILE A 94 11.01 6.35 9.05
C ILE A 94 12.00 5.95 10.15
N TYR A 95 11.90 4.72 10.64
CA TYR A 95 12.85 4.16 11.62
C TYR A 95 14.27 4.15 11.05
N TRP A 96 14.47 3.59 9.86
CA TRP A 96 15.79 3.42 9.29
C TRP A 96 16.47 4.74 8.92
N MET A 97 15.71 5.74 8.46
CA MET A 97 16.23 7.10 8.27
C MET A 97 16.73 7.69 9.61
N GLN A 98 15.93 7.58 10.66
CA GLN A 98 16.31 8.06 11.99
C GLN A 98 17.49 7.29 12.60
N GLN A 99 17.61 5.98 12.37
CA GLN A 99 18.77 5.20 12.84
C GLN A 99 20.04 5.55 12.08
N ASN A 100 19.92 5.85 10.78
CA ASN A 100 21.06 6.23 9.95
C ASN A 100 21.58 7.63 10.31
N GLN A 101 20.68 8.57 10.61
CA GLN A 101 20.99 9.95 11.00
C GLN A 101 20.00 10.39 12.10
N PRO A 102 20.36 10.26 13.39
CA PRO A 102 19.44 10.49 14.50
C PRO A 102 19.23 11.99 14.77
N THR A 103 18.33 12.61 14.01
CA THR A 103 18.04 14.05 14.10
C THR A 103 16.71 14.36 14.77
N LEU A 104 15.72 13.47 14.66
CA LEU A 104 14.43 13.67 15.30
C LEU A 104 14.53 13.38 16.80
N GLN A 105 13.98 14.28 17.60
CA GLN A 105 13.71 14.04 19.01
C GLN A 105 12.64 12.97 19.17
N GLN A 106 12.58 12.35 20.36
CA GLN A 106 11.66 11.25 20.61
C GLN A 106 10.19 11.62 20.34
N ASP A 107 9.77 12.84 20.69
CA ASP A 107 8.40 13.29 20.46
C ASP A 107 8.14 13.64 18.99
N GLU A 108 9.14 14.11 18.24
CA GLU A 108 9.04 14.29 16.80
C GLU A 108 8.91 12.93 16.09
N LEU A 109 9.70 11.92 16.48
CA LEU A 109 9.56 10.56 15.93
C LEU A 109 8.16 9.98 16.22
N LYS A 110 7.63 10.17 17.43
CA LYS A 110 6.25 9.78 17.75
C LYS A 110 5.23 10.52 16.89
N ALA A 111 5.41 11.81 16.63
CA ALA A 111 4.55 12.58 15.74
C ALA A 111 4.59 12.01 14.30
N ALA A 112 5.78 11.68 13.79
CA ALA A 112 5.94 11.06 12.47
C ALA A 112 5.18 9.73 12.34
N LEU A 113 5.30 8.86 13.35
CA LEU A 113 4.58 7.59 13.39
C LEU A 113 3.07 7.76 13.60
N SER A 114 2.67 8.77 14.37
CA SER A 114 1.27 9.12 14.61
C SER A 114 0.61 9.60 13.32
N ALA A 115 1.25 10.51 12.60
CA ALA A 115 0.86 10.93 11.26
C ALA A 115 0.81 9.74 10.29
N GLN A 116 1.82 8.86 10.29
CA GLN A 116 1.83 7.69 9.41
C GLN A 116 0.66 6.74 9.69
N ALA A 117 0.36 6.49 10.96
CA ALA A 117 -0.78 5.66 11.38
C ALA A 117 -2.11 6.27 10.89
N MET A 118 -2.29 7.58 11.04
CA MET A 118 -3.51 8.25 10.57
C MET A 118 -3.60 8.27 9.05
N ALA A 119 -2.49 8.44 8.32
CA ALA A 119 -2.48 8.37 6.86
C ALA A 119 -2.96 7.00 6.36
N TYR A 120 -2.47 5.91 6.95
CA TYR A 120 -2.93 4.57 6.61
C TYR A 120 -4.39 4.32 6.94
N PHE A 121 -4.84 4.77 8.12
CA PHE A 121 -6.23 4.63 8.48
C PHE A 121 -7.14 5.42 7.53
N LEU A 122 -6.76 6.65 7.18
CA LEU A 122 -7.49 7.49 6.23
C LEU A 122 -7.55 6.87 4.84
N HIS A 123 -6.43 6.36 4.32
CA HIS A 123 -6.41 5.68 3.03
C HIS A 123 -7.39 4.50 3.00
N MET A 124 -7.30 3.58 3.97
CA MET A 124 -8.22 2.43 3.98
C MET A 124 -9.68 2.83 4.22
N LEU A 125 -9.93 3.85 5.05
CA LEU A 125 -11.29 4.32 5.30
C LEU A 125 -11.90 4.95 4.05
N ASP A 126 -11.12 5.78 3.34
CA ASP A 126 -11.57 6.48 2.15
C ASP A 126 -11.78 5.48 1.00
N ASP A 127 -10.91 4.49 0.84
CA ASP A 127 -11.06 3.40 -0.13
C ASP A 127 -12.34 2.60 0.15
N HIS A 128 -12.55 2.09 1.37
CA HIS A 128 -13.75 1.33 1.71
C HIS A 128 -15.07 2.14 1.54
N ILE A 129 -15.04 3.46 1.75
CA ILE A 129 -16.20 4.32 1.49
C ILE A 129 -16.41 4.48 -0.02
N SER A 130 -15.33 4.69 -0.78
CA SER A 130 -15.37 4.86 -2.24
C SER A 130 -15.89 3.60 -2.95
N ASP A 131 -15.43 2.43 -2.52
CA ASP A 131 -15.78 1.13 -3.09
C ASP A 131 -17.17 0.63 -2.63
N GLY A 132 -17.89 1.44 -1.85
CA GLY A 132 -19.22 1.10 -1.33
C GLY A 132 -19.24 0.01 -0.27
N GLN A 133 -18.07 -0.45 0.20
CA GLN A 133 -17.95 -1.43 1.28
C GLN A 133 -18.43 -0.87 2.63
N LEU A 134 -18.35 0.45 2.80
CA LEU A 134 -18.87 1.19 3.95
C LEU A 134 -19.84 2.28 3.51
N ALA A 135 -21.11 2.13 3.91
CA ALA A 135 -22.10 3.19 3.73
C ALA A 135 -21.74 4.43 4.58
N PRO A 136 -21.70 5.64 3.98
CA PRO A 136 -21.45 6.87 4.73
C PRO A 136 -22.43 7.04 5.90
N SER A 137 -21.91 7.41 7.06
CA SER A 137 -22.71 7.70 8.27
C SER A 137 -22.09 8.83 9.07
N HIS A 138 -22.86 9.44 9.97
CA HIS A 138 -22.31 10.47 10.87
C HIS A 138 -21.15 9.96 11.72
N LEU A 139 -21.16 8.68 12.11
CA LEU A 139 -20.04 8.07 12.82
C LEU A 139 -18.78 8.03 11.95
N LEU A 140 -18.87 7.54 10.71
CA LEU A 140 -17.73 7.48 9.80
C LEU A 140 -17.22 8.88 9.43
N LEU A 141 -18.12 9.84 9.21
CA LEU A 141 -17.74 11.23 8.97
C LEU A 141 -16.97 11.82 10.14
N GLN A 142 -17.42 11.58 11.38
CA GLN A 142 -16.72 12.06 12.58
C GLN A 142 -15.38 11.36 12.78
N LEU A 143 -15.33 10.04 12.58
CA LEU A 143 -14.10 9.26 12.69
C LEU A 143 -13.06 9.72 11.66
N ARG A 144 -13.47 9.88 10.40
CA ARG A 144 -12.66 10.44 9.31
C ARG A 144 -12.17 11.85 9.64
N THR A 145 -13.05 12.71 10.14
CA THR A 145 -12.71 14.09 10.53
C THR A 145 -11.66 14.12 11.63
N GLN A 146 -11.83 13.32 12.69
CA GLN A 146 -10.84 13.26 13.76
C GLN A 146 -9.50 12.69 13.31
N ALA A 147 -9.51 11.70 12.41
CA ALA A 147 -8.28 11.16 11.83
C ALA A 147 -7.54 12.22 11.00
N TRP A 148 -8.25 12.99 10.17
CA TRP A 148 -7.68 14.12 9.43
C TRP A 148 -7.16 15.22 10.35
N MET A 149 -7.89 15.58 11.40
CA MET A 149 -7.44 16.58 12.38
C MET A 149 -6.15 16.17 13.06
N LYS A 150 -6.09 14.91 13.54
CA LYS A 150 -4.88 14.36 14.15
C LYS A 150 -3.74 14.27 13.14
N PHE A 151 -3.99 13.74 11.93
CA PHE A 151 -3.00 13.70 10.86
C PHE A 151 -2.38 15.09 10.57
N ASN A 152 -3.24 16.09 10.38
CA ASN A 152 -2.81 17.45 10.09
C ASN A 152 -2.02 18.08 11.25
N GLN A 153 -2.46 17.88 12.50
CA GLN A 153 -1.76 18.39 13.66
C GLN A 153 -0.33 17.83 13.76
N GLU A 154 -0.17 16.52 13.58
CA GLU A 154 1.12 15.83 13.71
C GLU A 154 2.05 16.20 12.55
N THR A 155 1.53 16.28 11.32
CA THR A 155 2.31 16.69 10.14
C THR A 155 2.74 18.15 10.19
N LEU A 156 1.88 19.06 10.66
CA LEU A 156 2.24 20.48 10.87
C LEU A 156 3.33 20.62 11.93
N SER A 157 3.24 19.87 13.03
CA SER A 157 4.28 19.86 14.07
C SER A 157 5.65 19.47 13.50
N LEU A 158 5.70 18.43 12.66
CA LEU A 158 6.92 18.00 11.97
C LEU A 158 7.42 19.03 10.95
N ALA A 159 6.50 19.66 10.22
CA ALA A 159 6.81 20.62 9.16
C ALA A 159 7.35 21.96 9.69
N GLN A 160 6.93 22.41 10.88
CA GLN A 160 7.34 23.70 11.46
C GLN A 160 8.86 23.87 11.60
N CYS A 161 9.59 22.77 11.74
CA CYS A 161 11.04 22.76 11.87
C CYS A 161 11.79 22.73 10.53
N LEU A 162 11.09 22.88 9.40
CA LEU A 162 11.64 22.80 8.04
C LEU A 162 11.19 24.01 7.19
N PRO A 163 12.10 24.75 6.53
CA PRO A 163 11.74 25.87 5.65
C PRO A 163 10.72 25.49 4.55
N GLU A 164 10.80 24.27 4.03
CA GLU A 164 9.92 23.78 2.96
C GLU A 164 8.80 22.84 3.47
N GLY A 165 8.69 22.65 4.79
CA GLY A 165 7.82 21.64 5.40
C GLY A 165 6.35 21.80 5.00
N GLU A 166 5.82 23.02 5.07
CA GLU A 166 4.43 23.31 4.67
C GLU A 166 4.20 23.06 3.17
N THR A 167 5.17 23.39 2.33
CA THR A 167 5.10 23.15 0.88
C THR A 167 5.06 21.65 0.57
N ILE A 168 5.88 20.85 1.26
CA ILE A 168 5.88 19.38 1.13
C ILE A 168 4.51 18.82 1.49
N VAL A 169 3.96 19.19 2.65
CA VAL A 169 2.64 18.72 3.11
C VAL A 169 1.55 19.10 2.10
N ASN A 170 1.47 20.38 1.73
CA ASN A 170 0.41 20.86 0.84
C ASN A 170 0.49 20.26 -0.57
N SER A 171 1.69 20.06 -1.11
CA SER A 171 1.87 19.46 -2.43
C SER A 171 1.43 17.99 -2.46
N LEU A 172 1.75 17.21 -1.42
CA LEU A 172 1.35 15.81 -1.30
C LEU A 172 -0.15 15.67 -1.00
N LEU A 173 -0.75 16.57 -0.22
CA LEU A 173 -2.20 16.63 -0.04
C LEU A 173 -2.92 16.97 -1.34
N ALA A 174 -2.44 17.96 -2.09
CA ALA A 174 -3.00 18.30 -3.40
C ALA A 174 -2.89 17.12 -4.37
N ARG A 175 -1.74 16.41 -4.36
CA ARG A 175 -1.54 15.20 -5.16
C ARG A 175 -2.54 14.11 -4.77
N TYR A 176 -2.73 13.87 -3.47
CA TYR A 176 -3.74 12.94 -2.95
C TYR A 176 -5.14 13.26 -3.44
N PHE A 177 -5.61 14.49 -3.22
CA PHE A 177 -6.95 14.89 -3.64
C PHE A 177 -7.14 14.84 -5.17
N SER A 178 -6.09 15.11 -5.95
CA SER A 178 -6.12 14.95 -7.41
C SER A 178 -6.24 13.48 -7.84
N GLY A 179 -5.71 12.54 -7.05
CA GLY A 179 -5.81 11.11 -7.29
C GLY A 179 -7.20 10.58 -6.97
N VAL A 180 -7.71 10.84 -5.75
CA VAL A 180 -9.04 10.36 -5.34
C VAL A 180 -10.18 11.01 -6.12
N HIS A 181 -9.98 12.22 -6.67
CA HIS A 181 -10.97 12.90 -7.50
C HIS A 181 -10.69 12.78 -9.01
N CYS A 182 -9.84 11.83 -9.44
CA CYS A 182 -9.38 11.75 -10.83
C CYS A 182 -10.56 11.51 -11.80
N PRO A 183 -10.91 12.49 -12.67
CA PRO A 183 -12.01 12.31 -13.62
C PRO A 183 -11.54 11.62 -14.91
N THR A 184 -10.24 11.32 -15.02
CA THR A 184 -9.63 10.83 -16.26
C THR A 184 -9.68 9.31 -16.30
N PRO A 185 -10.14 8.70 -17.40
CA PRO A 185 -10.08 7.26 -17.58
C PRO A 185 -8.64 6.74 -17.45
N VAL A 186 -8.46 5.68 -16.68
CA VAL A 186 -7.19 4.98 -16.53
C VAL A 186 -7.03 3.99 -17.68
N VAL A 187 -5.97 4.13 -18.47
CA VAL A 187 -5.71 3.25 -19.61
C VAL A 187 -4.31 2.66 -19.49
N GLY A 188 -4.27 1.35 -19.26
CA GLY A 188 -3.03 0.58 -19.13
C GLY A 188 -2.42 0.62 -17.73
N LEU A 189 -1.51 -0.32 -17.47
CA LEU A 189 -0.92 -0.56 -16.16
C LEU A 189 -0.11 0.65 -15.64
N ASP A 190 0.61 1.36 -16.50
CA ASP A 190 1.42 2.52 -16.08
C ASP A 190 0.53 3.65 -15.54
N ALA A 191 -0.59 3.93 -16.21
CA ALA A 191 -1.54 4.95 -15.77
C ALA A 191 -2.24 4.54 -14.47
N TYR A 192 -2.53 3.24 -14.31
CA TYR A 192 -3.07 2.67 -13.09
C TYR A 192 -2.11 2.86 -11.91
N CYS A 193 -0.84 2.50 -12.09
CA CYS A 193 0.22 2.70 -11.12
C CYS A 193 0.40 4.19 -10.76
N GLU A 194 0.35 5.10 -11.73
CA GLU A 194 0.47 6.53 -11.46
C GLU A 194 -0.74 7.10 -10.71
N LEU A 195 -1.95 6.60 -10.98
CA LEU A 195 -3.12 6.94 -10.18
C LEU A 195 -2.94 6.49 -8.73
N PHE A 196 -2.48 5.24 -8.52
CA PHE A 196 -2.22 4.73 -7.18
C PHE A 196 -1.15 5.55 -6.43
N ARG A 197 -0.09 6.01 -7.11
CA ARG A 197 0.90 6.93 -6.51
C ARG A 197 0.27 8.23 -5.98
N LYS A 198 -0.74 8.74 -6.68
CA LYS A 198 -1.48 9.91 -6.19
C LYS A 198 -2.33 9.52 -4.99
N GLN A 199 -3.07 8.42 -5.06
CA GLN A 199 -3.96 7.95 -3.99
C GLN A 199 -3.22 7.62 -2.68
N LEU A 200 -1.94 7.23 -2.69
CA LEU A 200 -1.19 7.03 -1.44
C LEU A 200 -0.41 8.26 -0.93
N SER A 201 -0.45 9.40 -1.63
CA SER A 201 0.46 10.54 -1.35
C SER A 201 0.40 11.06 0.10
N THR A 202 -0.70 10.86 0.82
CA THR A 202 -0.80 11.15 2.26
C THR A 202 0.19 10.34 3.10
N THR A 203 0.41 9.07 2.75
CA THR A 203 1.32 8.16 3.45
C THR A 203 2.79 8.48 3.18
N LEU A 204 3.09 9.31 2.17
CA LEU A 204 4.43 9.76 1.84
C LEU A 204 4.85 11.01 2.64
N ILE A 205 3.90 11.72 3.28
CA ILE A 205 4.19 12.96 4.00
C ILE A 205 5.19 12.74 5.14
N SER A 206 4.95 11.79 6.05
CA SER A 206 5.88 11.53 7.16
C SER A 206 7.26 11.04 6.70
N PRO A 207 7.39 10.10 5.75
CA PRO A 207 8.68 9.75 5.17
C PRO A 207 9.43 10.95 4.57
N MET A 208 8.76 11.82 3.82
CA MET A 208 9.41 12.97 3.20
C MET A 208 9.87 14.00 4.23
N LEU A 209 9.01 14.37 5.18
CA LEU A 209 9.42 15.27 6.26
C LEU A 209 10.59 14.68 7.06
N THR A 210 10.58 13.37 7.30
CA THR A 210 11.69 12.66 7.96
C THR A 210 12.97 12.76 7.13
N ALA A 211 12.90 12.50 5.82
CA ALA A 211 14.05 12.59 4.91
C ALA A 211 14.73 13.96 4.97
N HIS A 212 13.93 15.03 4.92
CA HIS A 212 14.43 16.40 5.04
C HIS A 212 15.04 16.69 6.42
N ARG A 213 14.52 16.10 7.50
CA ARG A 213 15.09 16.24 8.86
C ARG A 213 16.39 15.46 9.02
N THR A 214 16.51 14.30 8.41
CA THR A 214 17.69 13.41 8.51
C THR A 214 18.76 13.72 7.46
N GLY A 215 18.47 14.63 6.52
CA GLY A 215 19.35 14.94 5.39
C GLY A 215 19.45 13.82 4.36
N SER A 216 18.49 12.89 4.34
CA SER A 216 18.38 11.84 3.33
C SER A 216 17.93 12.45 1.99
N ASP A 217 18.40 11.88 0.87
CA ASP A 217 17.93 12.32 -0.45
C ASP A 217 16.43 12.04 -0.58
N ALA A 218 15.64 13.11 -0.62
CA ALA A 218 14.20 13.06 -0.65
C ALA A 218 13.65 12.36 -1.90
N ILE A 219 14.34 12.47 -3.05
CA ILE A 219 13.92 11.82 -4.30
C ILE A 219 14.10 10.31 -4.18
N ALA A 220 15.22 9.87 -3.62
CA ALA A 220 15.48 8.46 -3.41
C ALA A 220 14.55 7.86 -2.33
N VAL A 221 14.24 8.60 -1.26
CA VAL A 221 13.22 8.17 -0.27
C VAL A 221 11.86 8.02 -0.91
N GLN A 222 11.42 9.01 -1.69
CA GLN A 222 10.17 8.93 -2.43
C GLN A 222 10.14 7.73 -3.38
N THR A 223 11.20 7.54 -4.16
CA THR A 223 11.32 6.42 -5.11
C THR A 223 11.24 5.08 -4.38
N ALA A 224 11.99 4.93 -3.28
CA ALA A 224 12.00 3.71 -2.50
C ALA A 224 10.61 3.36 -1.95
N TYR A 225 9.93 4.37 -1.39
CA TYR A 225 8.63 4.21 -0.78
C TYR A 225 7.52 3.94 -1.81
N GLU A 226 7.43 4.76 -2.85
CA GLU A 226 6.40 4.61 -3.90
C GLU A 226 6.57 3.31 -4.68
N ALA A 227 7.81 2.91 -5.03
CA ALA A 227 8.06 1.65 -5.72
C ALA A 227 7.63 0.44 -4.86
N PHE A 228 7.96 0.45 -3.57
CA PHE A 228 7.49 -0.60 -2.65
C PHE A 228 5.96 -0.65 -2.58
N CYS A 229 5.29 0.50 -2.45
CA CYS A 229 3.84 0.52 -2.37
C CYS A 229 3.17 0.08 -3.67
N ILE A 230 3.75 0.36 -4.84
CA ILE A 230 3.28 -0.18 -6.12
C ILE A 230 3.42 -1.70 -6.14
N ALA A 231 4.58 -2.23 -5.75
CA ALA A 231 4.76 -3.67 -5.65
C ALA A 231 3.70 -4.33 -4.76
N TRP A 232 3.39 -3.70 -3.63
CA TRP A 232 2.33 -4.15 -2.74
C TRP A 232 0.96 -4.10 -3.40
N ARG A 233 0.56 -2.98 -4.02
CA ARG A 233 -0.74 -2.90 -4.71
C ARG A 233 -0.91 -3.98 -5.78
N LEU A 234 0.14 -4.22 -6.57
CA LEU A 234 0.12 -5.26 -7.60
C LEU A 234 0.03 -6.67 -7.01
N LEU A 235 0.61 -6.91 -5.83
CA LEU A 235 0.44 -8.18 -5.11
C LEU A 235 -1.00 -8.35 -4.61
N ASP A 236 -1.62 -7.30 -4.08
CA ASP A 236 -3.02 -7.38 -3.64
C ASP A 236 -3.93 -7.66 -4.84
N ASP A 237 -3.77 -6.96 -5.96
CA ASP A 237 -4.52 -7.24 -7.22
C ASP A 237 -4.29 -8.66 -7.76
N LEU A 238 -3.08 -9.20 -7.60
CA LEU A 238 -2.77 -10.59 -7.97
C LEU A 238 -3.56 -11.56 -7.08
N ARG A 239 -3.64 -11.28 -5.78
CA ARG A 239 -4.29 -12.14 -4.79
C ARG A 239 -5.81 -12.08 -4.85
N ASP A 240 -6.33 -10.92 -5.23
CA ASP A 240 -7.75 -10.64 -5.32
C ASP A 240 -8.27 -10.79 -6.76
N CYS A 241 -7.51 -11.44 -7.66
CA CYS A 241 -7.80 -11.54 -9.09
C CYS A 241 -9.25 -11.98 -9.39
N SER A 242 -9.75 -13.05 -8.74
CA SER A 242 -11.12 -13.49 -8.98
C SER A 242 -12.16 -12.59 -8.31
N SER A 243 -11.91 -12.14 -7.08
CA SER A 243 -12.81 -11.25 -6.35
C SER A 243 -12.99 -9.91 -7.06
N ASP A 244 -11.90 -9.33 -7.59
CA ASP A 244 -11.92 -8.09 -8.36
C ASP A 244 -12.74 -8.26 -9.63
N ALA A 245 -12.55 -9.36 -10.36
CA ALA A 245 -13.34 -9.66 -11.55
C ALA A 245 -14.84 -9.80 -11.24
N PHE A 246 -15.19 -10.43 -10.10
CA PHE A 246 -16.58 -10.58 -9.67
C PHE A 246 -17.18 -9.28 -9.11
N ALA A 247 -16.36 -8.41 -8.54
CA ALA A 247 -16.78 -7.08 -8.10
C ALA A 247 -16.89 -6.11 -9.29
N GLY A 248 -16.25 -6.42 -10.42
CA GLY A 248 -16.18 -5.53 -11.58
C GLY A 248 -15.09 -4.45 -11.43
N GLU A 249 -14.15 -4.66 -10.52
CA GLU A 249 -13.03 -3.75 -10.27
C GLU A 249 -12.02 -3.77 -11.42
N LEU A 250 -11.44 -2.62 -11.71
CA LEU A 250 -10.47 -2.45 -12.79
C LEU A 250 -9.04 -2.55 -12.23
N SER A 251 -8.67 -3.73 -11.74
CA SER A 251 -7.36 -3.97 -11.11
C SER A 251 -6.20 -4.02 -12.12
N ALA A 252 -4.95 -4.16 -11.65
CA ALA A 252 -3.80 -4.33 -12.52
C ALA A 252 -3.95 -5.49 -13.52
N VAL A 253 -4.63 -6.58 -13.11
CA VAL A 253 -4.92 -7.72 -14.00
C VAL A 253 -5.77 -7.26 -15.17
N TYR A 254 -6.84 -6.51 -14.93
CA TYR A 254 -7.69 -5.93 -16.00
C TYR A 254 -6.88 -5.08 -16.99
N HIS A 255 -5.97 -4.24 -16.47
CA HIS A 255 -5.17 -3.35 -17.30
C HIS A 255 -4.06 -4.06 -18.11
N LEU A 256 -3.75 -5.31 -17.78
CA LEU A 256 -2.84 -6.17 -18.55
C LEU A 256 -3.56 -7.00 -19.62
N LEU A 257 -4.89 -7.15 -19.53
CA LEU A 257 -5.67 -7.89 -20.53
C LEU A 257 -5.71 -7.15 -21.87
N SER A 258 -5.81 -7.92 -22.94
CA SER A 258 -6.17 -7.35 -24.25
C SER A 258 -7.63 -6.85 -24.25
N PRO A 259 -8.00 -5.93 -25.16
CA PRO A 259 -9.35 -5.34 -25.17
C PRO A 259 -10.50 -6.37 -25.24
N GLU A 260 -10.28 -7.50 -25.91
CA GLU A 260 -11.25 -8.59 -25.97
C GLU A 260 -11.51 -9.20 -24.58
N TYR A 261 -10.45 -9.51 -23.84
CA TYR A 261 -10.58 -10.14 -22.51
C TYR A 261 -10.93 -9.13 -21.41
N GLN A 262 -10.71 -7.84 -21.63
CA GLN A 262 -11.29 -6.79 -20.77
C GLN A 262 -12.82 -6.84 -20.79
N LEU A 263 -13.44 -7.15 -21.93
CA LEU A 263 -14.90 -7.33 -22.00
C LEU A 263 -15.35 -8.60 -21.26
N VAL A 264 -14.58 -9.68 -21.35
CA VAL A 264 -14.85 -10.92 -20.60
C VAL A 264 -14.73 -10.67 -19.09
N TRP A 265 -13.72 -9.92 -18.65
CA TRP A 265 -13.55 -9.47 -17.27
C TRP A 265 -14.77 -8.71 -16.76
N LEU A 266 -15.21 -7.67 -17.48
CA LEU A 266 -16.42 -6.92 -17.12
C LEU A 266 -17.67 -7.82 -17.11
N GLY A 267 -17.70 -8.82 -18.00
CA GLY A 267 -18.73 -9.86 -18.01
C GLY A 267 -18.75 -10.74 -16.77
N CYS A 268 -17.70 -10.76 -15.93
CA CYS A 268 -17.67 -11.50 -14.68
C CYS A 268 -18.35 -10.77 -13.51
N GLY A 269 -18.66 -9.47 -13.65
CA GLY A 269 -19.27 -8.67 -12.59
C GLY A 269 -20.59 -9.28 -12.06
N GLY A 270 -20.68 -9.44 -10.74
CA GLY A 270 -21.80 -10.06 -10.04
C GLY A 270 -21.89 -11.59 -10.20
N LYS A 271 -20.87 -12.25 -10.77
CA LYS A 271 -20.83 -13.70 -11.00
C LYS A 271 -19.91 -14.41 -10.01
N ASN A 272 -19.57 -15.67 -10.31
CA ASN A 272 -18.72 -16.52 -9.50
C ASN A 272 -17.90 -17.48 -10.38
N HIS A 273 -17.06 -18.32 -9.76
CA HIS A 273 -16.16 -19.25 -10.44
C HIS A 273 -16.86 -20.30 -11.35
N GLN A 274 -18.17 -20.50 -11.22
CA GLN A 274 -18.90 -21.44 -12.06
C GLN A 274 -19.40 -20.82 -13.36
N SER A 275 -19.29 -19.49 -13.50
CA SER A 275 -19.75 -18.78 -14.70
C SER A 275 -18.93 -19.14 -15.94
N PRO A 276 -19.56 -19.19 -17.13
CA PRO A 276 -18.84 -19.39 -18.38
C PRO A 276 -17.77 -18.33 -18.63
N GLU A 277 -18.06 -17.08 -18.31
CA GLU A 277 -17.13 -15.95 -18.51
C GLU A 277 -15.88 -16.10 -17.65
N TRP A 278 -16.03 -16.49 -16.37
CA TRP A 278 -14.87 -16.76 -15.52
C TRP A 278 -14.01 -17.89 -16.06
N ARG A 279 -14.61 -18.99 -16.55
CA ARG A 279 -13.83 -20.11 -17.10
C ARG A 279 -13.02 -19.70 -18.33
N ILE A 280 -13.61 -18.90 -19.22
CA ILE A 280 -12.92 -18.36 -20.40
C ILE A 280 -11.77 -17.46 -19.97
N LEU A 281 -12.01 -16.55 -19.01
CA LEU A 281 -10.99 -15.65 -18.49
C LEU A 281 -9.87 -16.41 -17.78
N GLN A 282 -10.20 -17.33 -16.88
CA GLN A 282 -9.25 -18.15 -16.14
C GLN A 282 -8.34 -18.93 -17.09
N GLN A 283 -8.92 -19.60 -18.09
CA GLN A 283 -8.15 -20.32 -19.10
C GLN A 283 -7.16 -19.39 -19.81
N HIS A 284 -7.60 -18.19 -20.19
CA HIS A 284 -6.73 -17.21 -20.83
C HIS A 284 -5.60 -16.72 -19.91
N LEU A 285 -5.90 -16.42 -18.64
CA LEU A 285 -4.89 -15.98 -17.66
C LEU A 285 -3.79 -17.04 -17.49
N GLU A 286 -4.18 -18.31 -17.44
CA GLU A 286 -3.27 -19.46 -17.29
C GLU A 286 -2.47 -19.72 -18.58
N GLU A 287 -3.11 -19.74 -19.76
CA GLU A 287 -2.46 -19.98 -21.05
C GLU A 287 -1.46 -18.89 -21.45
N THR A 288 -1.79 -17.62 -21.15
CA THR A 288 -0.92 -16.48 -21.46
C THR A 288 0.13 -16.20 -20.39
N LYS A 289 0.07 -16.89 -19.24
CA LYS A 289 0.92 -16.63 -18.07
C LYS A 289 0.88 -15.16 -17.63
N LEU A 290 -0.29 -14.52 -17.73
CA LEU A 290 -0.45 -13.11 -17.41
C LEU A 290 -0.13 -12.83 -15.94
N LEU A 291 -0.56 -13.73 -15.04
CA LEU A 291 -0.28 -13.59 -13.61
C LEU A 291 1.22 -13.74 -13.28
N SER A 292 1.96 -14.62 -13.98
CA SER A 292 3.43 -14.66 -13.89
C SER A 292 4.09 -13.37 -14.39
N THR A 293 3.50 -12.74 -15.41
CA THR A 293 3.96 -11.43 -15.90
C THR A 293 3.75 -10.36 -14.83
N LEU A 294 2.62 -10.37 -14.12
CA LEU A 294 2.36 -9.47 -13.00
C LEU A 294 3.36 -9.69 -11.84
N VAL A 295 3.70 -10.94 -11.50
CA VAL A 295 4.77 -11.24 -10.53
C VAL A 295 6.12 -10.63 -10.95
N SER A 296 6.45 -10.66 -12.25
CA SER A 296 7.68 -10.04 -12.76
C SER A 296 7.67 -8.52 -12.58
N TYR A 297 6.52 -7.86 -12.75
CA TYR A 297 6.37 -6.43 -12.44
C TYR A 297 6.52 -6.15 -10.93
N ILE A 298 5.92 -6.96 -10.07
CA ILE A 298 6.07 -6.83 -8.61
C ILE A 298 7.55 -6.89 -8.21
N LEU A 299 8.29 -7.88 -8.71
CA LEU A 299 9.72 -8.04 -8.45
C LEU A 299 10.56 -6.87 -8.99
N LEU A 300 10.19 -6.31 -10.15
CA LEU A 300 10.85 -5.13 -10.72
C LEU A 300 10.72 -3.93 -9.77
N TRP A 301 9.51 -3.67 -9.27
CA TRP A 301 9.25 -2.57 -8.34
C TRP A 301 9.92 -2.75 -6.98
N LEU A 302 9.96 -3.97 -6.43
CA LEU A 302 10.73 -4.26 -5.21
C LEU A 302 12.23 -4.02 -5.40
N ARG A 303 12.77 -4.37 -6.57
CA ARG A 303 14.19 -4.12 -6.91
C ARG A 303 14.48 -2.63 -7.06
N GLU A 304 13.59 -1.88 -7.68
CA GLU A 304 13.69 -0.42 -7.76
C GLU A 304 13.68 0.21 -6.36
N ALA A 305 12.76 -0.24 -5.50
CA ALA A 305 12.69 0.21 -4.12
C ALA A 305 13.99 -0.07 -3.35
N GLN A 306 14.54 -1.28 -3.53
CA GLN A 306 15.79 -1.71 -2.91
C GLN A 306 16.97 -0.83 -3.38
N GLN A 307 17.10 -0.59 -4.70
CA GLN A 307 18.19 0.22 -5.26
C GLN A 307 18.12 1.67 -4.79
N ALA A 308 16.92 2.25 -4.75
CA ALA A 308 16.70 3.59 -4.22
C ALA A 308 17.10 3.68 -2.73
N ALA A 309 16.71 2.70 -1.91
CA ALA A 309 17.12 2.63 -0.51
C ALA A 309 18.64 2.47 -0.31
N GLU A 310 19.29 1.65 -1.14
CA GLU A 310 20.74 1.48 -1.11
C GLU A 310 21.48 2.78 -1.47
N SER A 311 20.94 3.57 -2.41
CA SER A 311 21.54 4.85 -2.82
C SER A 311 21.61 5.89 -1.69
N ILE A 312 20.71 5.80 -0.71
CA ILE A 312 20.70 6.63 0.51
C ILE A 312 21.25 5.90 1.74
N SER A 313 22.00 4.82 1.53
CA SER A 313 22.67 4.03 2.58
C SER A 313 21.74 3.35 3.60
N LEU A 314 20.45 3.18 3.31
CA LEU A 314 19.51 2.45 4.16
C LEU A 314 19.59 0.93 3.91
N LYS A 315 20.76 0.34 4.15
CA LYS A 315 21.05 -1.07 3.83
C LYS A 315 20.12 -2.06 4.50
N THR A 316 19.72 -1.81 5.75
CA THR A 316 18.80 -2.72 6.45
C THR A 316 17.39 -2.63 5.87
N TYR A 317 16.90 -1.43 5.53
CA TYR A 317 15.63 -1.26 4.84
C TYR A 317 15.63 -1.95 3.45
N ALA A 318 16.73 -1.82 2.70
CA ALA A 318 16.92 -2.56 1.44
C ALA A 318 16.87 -4.09 1.65
N SER A 319 17.45 -4.58 2.76
CA SER A 319 17.33 -5.99 3.13
C SER A 319 15.90 -6.41 3.48
N GLU A 320 15.10 -5.54 4.09
CA GLU A 320 13.68 -5.83 4.36
C GLU A 320 12.91 -6.00 3.04
N LEU A 321 13.15 -5.12 2.06
CA LEU A 321 12.55 -5.21 0.72
C LEU A 321 12.95 -6.49 -0.01
N ARG A 322 14.22 -6.90 0.12
CA ARG A 322 14.69 -8.17 -0.45
C ARG A 322 14.03 -9.38 0.22
N GLN A 323 13.84 -9.36 1.53
CA GLN A 323 13.13 -10.43 2.26
C GLN A 323 11.68 -10.56 1.77
N LEU A 324 11.01 -9.45 1.45
CA LEU A 324 9.67 -9.49 0.85
C LEU A 324 9.66 -10.18 -0.52
N ALA A 325 10.70 -9.97 -1.33
CA ALA A 325 10.79 -10.51 -2.68
C ALA A 325 11.04 -12.03 -2.72
N CYS A 326 11.71 -12.61 -1.72
CA CYS A 326 12.22 -13.99 -1.76
C CYS A 326 11.17 -15.04 -2.20
N PRO A 327 9.95 -15.11 -1.63
CA PRO A 327 8.97 -16.10 -2.06
C PRO A 327 8.54 -15.93 -3.53
N LEU A 328 8.54 -14.70 -4.05
CA LEU A 328 8.16 -14.41 -5.44
C LEU A 328 9.27 -14.77 -6.43
N GLU A 329 10.53 -14.62 -6.02
CA GLU A 329 11.68 -15.04 -6.82
C GLU A 329 11.67 -16.55 -7.06
N GLU A 330 11.32 -17.33 -6.02
CA GLU A 330 11.18 -18.79 -6.11
C GLU A 330 10.13 -19.19 -7.17
N LEU A 331 9.01 -18.48 -7.24
CA LEU A 331 7.95 -18.70 -8.24
C LEU A 331 8.38 -18.32 -9.67
N SER A 332 9.33 -17.39 -9.80
CA SER A 332 9.81 -16.90 -11.10
C SER A 332 10.97 -17.74 -11.65
N THR A 333 11.64 -18.51 -10.79
CA THR A 333 12.72 -19.44 -11.17
C THR A 333 12.25 -20.86 -11.48
N ILE A 334 11.00 -21.18 -11.15
CA ILE A 334 10.35 -22.43 -11.54
C ILE A 334 9.91 -22.28 -12.98
#